data_AF-A0A4U3MEC1-F1
#
_entry.id   AF-A0A4U3MEC1-F1
#
_cell.length_a   1.000
_cell.length_b   1.000
_cell.length_c   1.000
_cell.angle_alpha   90.00
_cell.angle_beta   90.00
_cell.angle_gamma   90.00
#
_symmetry.space_group_name_H-M   'P 1'
#
loop_
_entity.id
_entity.type
_entity.pdbx_description
1 polymer ?
#
loop_
_entity_poly.entity_id
_entity_poly.type
_entity_poly.pdbx_seq_one_letter_code
_entity_poly.pdbx_strand_id
1 'polypeptide(L)'
;MSLLHSYVKVRARERGRALPRATVRHVHLAEAPMVFVPLRLAGEAAAPLGAMVGTDPARPTLLVVPQPRNRDLRFQFLADLGAVLLPYVDRISRQVETVEAKTPFERCLDAPQIVVPSPGGVEFTAKLGRSSRFRRTTGPYAVDPAVPMLGRWLTFLAEQSEFAGSSLMVAMTDLLTAHWVTGQSAAEDGDLAALLGWIDPPEGLTGPEAAALADDPLNPPAGPDTHPEFDRQELQKAIEHYDATGSTGQVEEALHGQLRPTWDRMWQAIGLLAALKESPGATARWERDRVHVALHRAWIDGGGLPQGKRDSAVAAAKRLARLEAAQQSFEATRAFDDPLVMAEYRADGVAFAGEVVAVDLTRRIVPPGGKREVPRPLVTIETSDPVRLSKGKKVRSPSRPRQSATITSLSDRTVTVQIDDGMGRGAQPAEGSVPGVGTVICYTELDPGESRRAPLPPREETPWTHGGPPPEYVPTDDDAAEPWA
;
A
#
# COMPACT_ATOMS: atom_id res chain seq x y z
N MET A 1 7.86 -17.51 -4.49
CA MET A 1 9.14 -16.80 -4.73
C MET A 1 9.60 -17.16 -6.13
N SER A 2 9.78 -16.18 -7.02
CA SER A 2 10.19 -16.44 -8.41
C SER A 2 11.67 -16.83 -8.50
N LEU A 3 12.09 -17.36 -9.65
CA LEU A 3 13.49 -17.70 -9.92
C LEU A 3 14.36 -16.44 -9.97
N LEU A 4 13.87 -15.35 -10.58
CA LEU A 4 14.59 -14.09 -10.65
C LEU A 4 14.80 -13.50 -9.25
N HIS A 5 13.77 -13.48 -8.40
CA HIS A 5 13.90 -12.97 -7.04
C HIS A 5 14.96 -13.76 -6.25
N SER A 6 14.92 -15.09 -6.31
CA SER A 6 15.93 -15.96 -5.67
C SER A 6 17.35 -15.65 -6.18
N TYR A 7 17.52 -15.46 -7.49
CA TYR A 7 18.80 -15.05 -8.07
C TYR A 7 19.27 -13.70 -7.51
N VAL A 8 18.39 -12.69 -7.45
CA VAL A 8 18.75 -11.38 -6.91
C VAL A 8 19.12 -11.48 -5.42
N LYS A 9 18.43 -12.28 -4.60
CA LYS A 9 18.82 -12.50 -3.19
C LYS A 9 20.23 -13.05 -3.05
N VAL A 10 20.59 -14.07 -3.85
CA VAL A 10 21.95 -14.63 -3.85
C VAL A 10 22.97 -13.57 -4.26
N ARG A 11 22.67 -12.77 -5.30
CA ARG A 11 23.55 -11.69 -5.76
C ARG A 11 23.71 -10.56 -4.74
N ALA A 12 22.66 -10.22 -4.00
CA ALA A 12 22.71 -9.24 -2.92
C ALA A 12 23.65 -9.74 -1.81
N ARG A 13 23.53 -11.02 -1.44
CA ARG A 13 24.42 -11.66 -0.46
C ARG A 13 25.88 -11.69 -0.91
N GLU A 14 26.15 -12.07 -2.16
CA GLU A 14 27.51 -12.07 -2.73
C GLU A 14 28.15 -10.69 -2.73
N ARG A 15 27.37 -9.64 -2.99
CA ARG A 15 27.85 -8.25 -3.02
C ARG A 15 27.90 -7.58 -1.64
N GLY A 16 27.32 -8.21 -0.62
CA GLY A 16 27.18 -7.62 0.70
C GLY A 16 26.36 -6.33 0.72
N ARG A 17 25.39 -6.16 -0.19
CA ARG A 17 24.48 -4.98 -0.23
C ARG A 17 23.18 -5.33 -0.94
N ALA A 18 22.09 -4.67 -0.58
CA ALA A 18 20.81 -4.84 -1.25
C ALA A 18 20.91 -4.45 -2.73
N LEU A 19 20.12 -5.12 -3.57
CA LEU A 19 20.03 -4.84 -4.99
C LEU A 19 18.65 -4.26 -5.33
N PRO A 20 18.56 -3.30 -6.27
CA PRO A 20 17.27 -2.78 -6.72
C PRO A 20 16.39 -3.89 -7.29
N ARG A 21 15.14 -3.95 -6.81
CA ARG A 21 14.03 -4.74 -7.39
C ARG A 21 13.23 -3.93 -8.41
N ALA A 22 13.22 -2.61 -8.23
CA ALA A 22 12.45 -1.67 -9.04
C ALA A 22 13.36 -0.53 -9.50
N THR A 23 13.07 0.02 -10.68
CA THR A 23 13.77 1.19 -11.24
C THR A 23 13.04 2.51 -10.94
N VAL A 24 11.75 2.41 -10.57
CA VAL A 24 10.89 3.54 -10.23
C VAL A 24 10.17 3.26 -8.91
N ARG A 25 9.73 4.34 -8.25
CA ARG A 25 8.92 4.27 -7.04
C ARG A 25 7.46 4.00 -7.39
N HIS A 26 6.93 2.86 -6.94
CA HIS A 26 5.54 2.45 -7.20
C HIS A 26 4.54 2.91 -6.14
N VAL A 27 4.90 3.91 -5.36
CA VAL A 27 4.06 4.51 -4.31
C VAL A 27 4.12 6.03 -4.43
N HIS A 28 3.02 6.70 -4.14
CA HIS A 28 3.05 8.14 -3.97
C HIS A 28 3.80 8.49 -2.69
N LEU A 29 4.58 9.56 -2.70
CA LEU A 29 5.25 10.06 -1.50
C LEU A 29 4.94 11.56 -1.41
N ALA A 30 4.16 11.93 -0.41
CA ALA A 30 3.82 13.31 -0.14
C ALA A 30 5.09 14.09 0.21
N GLU A 31 5.07 15.41 -0.03
CA GLU A 31 6.20 16.29 0.33
C GLU A 31 6.42 16.33 1.85
N ALA A 32 5.32 16.30 2.62
CA ALA A 32 5.32 16.31 4.07
C ALA A 32 4.43 15.19 4.61
N PRO A 33 4.86 13.91 4.49
CA PRO A 33 4.07 12.79 4.98
C PRO A 33 4.04 12.81 6.51
N MET A 34 2.96 12.31 7.09
CA MET A 34 2.85 12.14 8.53
C MET A 34 3.54 10.84 8.95
N VAL A 35 4.72 10.94 9.54
CA VAL A 35 5.39 9.80 10.17
C VAL A 35 4.73 9.53 11.51
N PHE A 36 4.33 8.28 11.74
CA PHE A 36 3.74 7.83 12.98
C PHE A 36 4.45 6.56 13.45
N VAL A 37 5.20 6.66 14.54
CA VAL A 37 5.94 5.56 15.17
C VAL A 37 5.26 5.23 16.51
N PRO A 38 4.28 4.31 16.53
CA PRO A 38 3.58 3.95 17.76
C PRO A 38 4.32 2.87 18.55
N LEU A 39 4.18 2.91 19.88
CA LEU A 39 4.49 1.81 20.79
C LEU A 39 3.25 1.41 21.60
N ARG A 40 3.17 0.12 21.90
CA ARG A 40 2.15 -0.47 22.78
C ARG A 40 2.79 -1.18 23.96
N LEU A 41 2.03 -1.28 25.05
CA LEU A 41 2.43 -2.14 26.16
C LEU A 41 2.39 -3.61 25.71
N ALA A 42 3.50 -4.32 25.87
CA ALA A 42 3.58 -5.75 25.55
C ALA A 42 2.50 -6.55 26.30
N GLY A 43 1.88 -7.51 25.61
CA GLY A 43 0.80 -8.35 26.16
C GLY A 43 -0.59 -7.71 26.20
N GLU A 44 -0.72 -6.40 25.94
CA GLU A 44 -2.01 -5.69 25.88
C GLU A 44 -2.36 -5.33 24.43
N ALA A 45 -3.59 -5.62 23.99
CA ALA A 45 -3.94 -5.56 22.58
C ALA A 45 -4.00 -4.12 22.03
N ALA A 46 -4.55 -3.16 22.79
CA ALA A 46 -4.57 -1.74 22.40
C ALA A 46 -4.29 -0.77 23.57
N ALA A 47 -3.28 -1.08 24.38
CA ALA A 47 -2.76 -0.14 25.36
C ALA A 47 -1.61 0.67 24.75
N PRO A 48 -1.83 1.93 24.30
CA PRO A 48 -0.74 2.78 23.85
C PRO A 48 0.24 3.02 25.00
N LEU A 49 1.52 2.95 24.67
CA LEU A 49 2.62 3.29 25.56
C LEU A 49 3.17 4.69 25.24
N GLY A 50 3.32 4.98 23.95
CA GLY A 50 3.73 6.29 23.46
C GLY A 50 3.80 6.30 21.94
N ALA A 51 4.11 7.45 21.36
CA ALA A 51 4.37 7.57 19.94
C ALA A 51 5.26 8.78 19.64
N MET A 52 6.08 8.67 18.60
CA MET A 52 6.62 9.85 17.91
C MET A 52 5.79 10.10 16.65
N VAL A 53 5.34 11.34 16.46
CA VAL A 53 4.45 11.72 15.36
C VAL A 53 4.82 13.10 14.81
N GLY A 54 4.76 13.27 13.49
CA GLY A 54 4.97 14.57 12.85
C GLY A 54 5.36 14.51 11.39
N THR A 55 5.56 15.68 10.79
CA THR A 55 5.93 15.86 9.37
C THR A 55 7.30 16.50 9.18
N ASP A 56 8.03 16.82 10.26
CA ASP A 56 9.34 17.46 10.22
C ASP A 56 10.37 16.58 10.94
N PRO A 57 11.41 16.06 10.25
CA PRO A 57 12.41 15.18 10.85
C PRO A 57 13.10 15.79 12.07
N ALA A 58 13.28 17.12 12.11
CA ALA A 58 13.97 17.80 13.20
C ALA A 58 13.07 18.10 14.40
N ARG A 59 11.74 17.99 14.26
CA ARG A 59 10.76 18.39 15.27
C ARG A 59 9.67 17.32 15.46
N PRO A 60 10.02 16.11 15.94
CA PRO A 60 9.02 15.13 16.33
C PRO A 60 8.18 15.63 17.51
N THR A 61 6.89 15.31 17.51
CA THR A 61 6.05 15.38 18.70
C THR A 61 6.10 14.03 19.41
N LEU A 62 6.56 14.02 20.67
CA LEU A 62 6.53 12.84 21.53
C LEU A 62 5.24 12.83 22.35
N LEU A 63 4.49 11.74 22.27
CA LEU A 63 3.30 11.47 23.07
C LEU A 63 3.59 10.28 24.00
N VAL A 64 3.19 10.39 25.27
CA VAL A 64 3.53 9.40 26.31
C VAL A 64 2.31 9.03 27.14
N VAL A 65 2.17 7.74 27.43
CA VAL A 65 1.21 7.23 28.41
C VAL A 65 1.99 6.76 29.64
N PRO A 66 2.10 7.59 30.69
CA PRO A 66 3.01 7.30 31.80
C PRO A 66 2.57 6.09 32.65
N GLN A 67 1.27 5.77 32.63
CA GLN A 67 0.74 4.52 33.18
C GLN A 67 -0.21 3.89 32.15
N PRO A 68 0.29 2.98 31.28
CA PRO A 68 -0.51 2.39 30.20
C PRO A 68 -1.67 1.53 30.67
N ARG A 69 -1.79 1.21 31.97
CA ARG A 69 -2.97 0.52 32.53
C ARG A 69 -4.10 1.45 32.93
N ASN A 70 -3.84 2.75 33.01
CA ASN A 70 -4.85 3.74 33.34
C ASN A 70 -5.63 4.15 32.08
N ARG A 71 -6.94 3.89 32.08
CA ARG A 71 -7.82 4.14 30.94
C ARG A 71 -7.95 5.62 30.58
N ASP A 72 -7.96 6.52 31.56
CA ASP A 72 -8.10 7.96 31.32
C ASP A 72 -6.87 8.51 30.60
N LEU A 73 -5.68 8.05 30.98
CA LEU A 73 -4.42 8.41 30.31
C LEU A 73 -4.36 7.86 28.87
N ARG A 74 -4.92 6.67 28.60
CA ARG A 74 -5.05 6.15 27.23
C ARG A 74 -5.93 7.05 26.36
N PHE A 75 -7.03 7.58 26.91
CA PHE A 75 -7.90 8.51 26.17
C PHE A 75 -7.27 9.88 26.01
N GLN A 76 -6.53 10.37 27.00
CA GLN A 76 -5.75 11.60 26.87
C GLN A 76 -4.74 11.48 25.73
N PHE A 77 -4.01 10.36 25.64
CA PHE A 77 -3.13 10.09 24.51
C PHE A 77 -3.86 10.11 23.16
N LEU A 78 -5.06 9.55 23.07
CA LEU A 78 -5.85 9.60 21.84
C LEU A 78 -6.32 11.03 21.51
N ALA A 79 -6.63 11.84 22.52
CA ALA A 79 -6.96 13.25 22.33
C ALA A 79 -5.74 14.03 21.81
N ASP A 80 -4.56 13.82 22.40
CA ASP A 80 -3.30 14.46 22.01
C ASP A 80 -2.86 14.03 20.60
N LEU A 81 -3.00 12.74 20.28
CA LEU A 81 -2.78 12.22 18.93
C LEU A 81 -3.77 12.85 17.93
N GLY A 82 -5.03 13.01 18.34
CA GLY A 82 -6.06 13.71 17.57
C GLY A 82 -5.69 15.16 17.30
N ALA A 83 -5.13 15.86 18.29
CA ALA A 83 -4.67 17.25 18.17
C ALA A 83 -3.52 17.41 17.16
N VAL A 84 -2.76 16.36 16.86
CA VAL A 84 -1.73 16.36 15.82
C VAL A 84 -2.28 15.90 14.46
N LEU A 85 -2.96 14.75 14.42
CA LEU A 85 -3.37 14.10 13.17
C LEU A 85 -4.57 14.78 12.51
N LEU A 86 -5.58 15.20 13.27
CA LEU A 86 -6.80 15.77 12.69
C LEU A 86 -6.55 17.11 11.98
N PRO A 87 -5.75 18.05 12.51
CA PRO A 87 -5.39 19.26 11.77
C PRO A 87 -4.59 18.96 10.49
N TYR A 88 -3.72 17.95 10.51
CA TYR A 88 -2.99 17.51 9.32
C TYR A 88 -3.95 16.99 8.23
N VAL A 89 -4.85 16.06 8.60
CA VAL A 89 -5.87 15.52 7.69
C VAL A 89 -6.77 16.63 7.16
N ASP A 90 -7.26 17.49 8.04
CA ASP A 90 -8.14 18.58 7.67
C ASP A 90 -7.47 19.53 6.67
N ARG A 91 -6.25 19.99 6.97
CA ARG A 91 -5.51 20.93 6.11
C ARG A 91 -5.34 20.40 4.69
N ILE A 92 -5.00 19.12 4.53
CA ILE A 92 -4.67 18.53 3.23
C ILE A 92 -5.93 18.15 2.44
N SER A 93 -6.95 17.61 3.11
CA SER A 93 -8.15 17.09 2.44
C SER A 93 -9.27 18.13 2.25
N ARG A 94 -9.13 19.34 2.80
CA ARG A 94 -10.21 20.36 2.82
C ARG A 94 -10.60 20.87 1.44
N GLN A 95 -9.64 21.01 0.54
CA GLN A 95 -9.91 21.53 -0.80
C GLN A 95 -10.30 20.38 -1.72
N VAL A 96 -11.45 20.51 -2.38
CA VAL A 96 -11.97 19.54 -3.35
C VAL A 96 -12.17 20.21 -4.70
N GLU A 97 -12.04 19.41 -5.76
CA GLU A 97 -12.38 19.79 -7.14
C GLU A 97 -13.40 18.81 -7.72
N THR A 98 -14.27 19.32 -8.59
CA THR A 98 -15.16 18.49 -9.40
C THR A 98 -14.43 18.07 -10.66
N VAL A 99 -14.32 16.77 -10.88
CA VAL A 99 -13.74 16.20 -12.10
C VAL A 99 -14.85 16.00 -13.12
N GLU A 100 -14.75 16.72 -14.23
CA GLU A 100 -15.65 16.58 -15.38
C GLU A 100 -15.38 15.25 -16.11
N ALA A 101 -16.22 14.26 -15.83
CA ALA A 101 -16.25 12.98 -16.51
C ALA A 101 -17.67 12.69 -17.03
N LYS A 102 -17.90 11.52 -17.65
CA LYS A 102 -19.25 11.11 -18.07
C LYS A 102 -20.26 11.19 -16.91
N THR A 103 -19.79 10.90 -15.71
CA THR A 103 -20.49 11.16 -14.44
C THR A 103 -19.54 11.98 -13.59
N PRO A 104 -19.83 13.28 -13.34
CA PRO A 104 -18.99 14.12 -12.50
C PRO A 104 -18.83 13.53 -11.09
N PHE A 105 -17.65 13.68 -10.52
CA PHE A 105 -17.35 13.26 -9.15
C PHE A 105 -16.39 14.25 -8.48
N GLU A 106 -16.40 14.28 -7.14
CA GLU A 106 -15.49 15.11 -6.36
C GLU A 106 -14.22 14.33 -5.98
N ARG A 107 -13.08 15.03 -5.96
CA ARG A 107 -11.83 14.54 -5.37
C ARG A 107 -11.15 15.65 -4.59
N CYS A 108 -10.41 15.30 -3.54
CA CYS A 108 -9.57 16.29 -2.85
C CYS A 108 -8.45 16.77 -3.80
N LEU A 109 -7.97 18.01 -3.65
CA LEU A 109 -6.77 18.47 -4.37
C LEU A 109 -5.53 17.68 -3.97
N ASP A 110 -5.48 17.26 -2.71
CA ASP A 110 -4.47 16.34 -2.19
C ASP A 110 -5.05 15.49 -1.05
N ALA A 111 -4.33 14.47 -0.60
CA ALA A 111 -4.81 13.54 0.43
C ALA A 111 -3.77 13.30 1.54
N PRO A 112 -4.20 13.01 2.78
CA PRO A 112 -3.27 12.69 3.86
C PRO A 112 -2.54 11.39 3.56
N GLN A 113 -1.22 11.40 3.71
CA GLN A 113 -0.40 10.19 3.76
C GLN A 113 0.15 9.98 5.16
N ILE A 114 -0.05 8.78 5.72
CA ILE A 114 0.55 8.32 6.98
C ILE A 114 1.54 7.21 6.67
N VAL A 115 2.73 7.31 7.25
CA VAL A 115 3.81 6.33 7.09
C VAL A 115 4.15 5.76 8.48
N VAL A 116 4.05 4.44 8.62
CA VAL A 116 4.40 3.71 9.84
C VAL A 116 5.59 2.78 9.59
N PRO A 117 6.35 2.36 10.63
CA PRO A 117 7.57 1.58 10.42
C PRO A 117 7.34 0.22 9.74
N SER A 118 6.33 -0.51 10.21
CA SER A 118 6.08 -1.90 9.82
C SER A 118 4.57 -2.18 9.73
N PRO A 119 4.16 -3.34 9.15
CA PRO A 119 2.77 -3.79 9.18
C PRO A 119 2.17 -3.83 10.60
N GLY A 120 2.99 -4.13 11.63
CA GLY A 120 2.54 -4.07 13.02
C GLY A 120 2.05 -2.68 13.44
N GLY A 121 2.67 -1.61 12.92
CA GLY A 121 2.22 -0.24 13.14
C GLY A 121 0.85 0.04 12.51
N VAL A 122 0.58 -0.54 11.34
CA VAL A 122 -0.74 -0.48 10.67
C VAL A 122 -1.79 -1.19 11.53
N GLU A 123 -1.50 -2.42 11.95
CA GLU A 123 -2.40 -3.21 12.78
C GLU A 123 -2.74 -2.53 14.10
N PHE A 124 -1.74 -1.92 14.74
CA PHE A 124 -1.95 -1.19 15.99
C PHE A 124 -2.79 0.06 15.77
N THR A 125 -2.55 0.82 14.69
CA THR A 125 -3.39 1.96 14.31
C THR A 125 -4.85 1.54 14.07
N ALA A 126 -5.07 0.39 13.42
CA ALA A 126 -6.41 -0.18 13.23
C ALA A 126 -7.09 -0.53 14.57
N LYS A 127 -6.34 -0.99 15.58
CA LYS A 127 -6.86 -1.22 16.92
C LYS A 127 -7.20 0.10 17.62
N LEU A 128 -6.37 1.13 17.51
CA LEU A 128 -6.67 2.47 18.04
C LEU A 128 -7.97 3.02 17.42
N GLY A 129 -8.12 2.91 16.09
CA GLY A 129 -9.33 3.32 15.38
C GLY A 129 -10.60 2.62 15.88
N ARG A 130 -10.55 1.29 16.02
CA ARG A 130 -11.63 0.47 16.60
C ARG A 130 -12.00 0.89 18.02
N SER A 131 -10.99 1.10 18.86
CA SER A 131 -11.17 1.41 20.29
C SER A 131 -11.82 2.77 20.58
N SER A 132 -11.81 3.68 19.60
CA SER A 132 -12.10 5.10 19.78
C SER A 132 -13.30 5.60 18.99
N ARG A 133 -13.59 5.07 17.79
CA ARG A 133 -14.61 5.63 16.87
C ARG A 133 -16.05 5.66 17.39
N PHE A 134 -16.38 4.82 18.37
CA PHE A 134 -17.72 4.73 18.99
C PHE A 134 -17.80 5.45 20.35
N ARG A 135 -16.74 6.13 20.80
CA ARG A 135 -16.76 6.81 22.09
C ARG A 135 -17.70 8.01 22.05
N ARG A 136 -18.43 8.22 23.16
CA ARG A 136 -19.37 9.34 23.31
C ARG A 136 -18.64 10.56 23.88
N THR A 137 -19.06 11.74 23.43
CA THR A 137 -18.54 13.03 23.89
C THR A 137 -19.39 13.66 24.99
N THR A 138 -20.47 12.99 25.39
CA THR A 138 -21.41 13.40 26.44
C THR A 138 -21.77 12.22 27.33
N GLY A 139 -22.24 12.52 28.55
CA GLY A 139 -22.60 11.51 29.55
C GLY A 139 -21.47 11.19 30.55
N PRO A 140 -21.65 10.18 31.42
CA PRO A 140 -20.75 9.91 32.55
C PRO A 140 -19.35 9.41 32.18
N TYR A 141 -19.16 8.92 30.95
CA TYR A 141 -17.88 8.43 30.42
C TYR A 141 -17.49 9.19 29.13
N ALA A 142 -17.80 10.49 29.09
CA ALA A 142 -17.49 11.35 27.97
C ALA A 142 -15.97 11.43 27.75
N VAL A 143 -15.55 11.33 26.49
CA VAL A 143 -14.17 11.58 26.07
C VAL A 143 -14.09 12.89 25.28
N ASP A 144 -12.87 13.39 25.06
CA ASP A 144 -12.64 14.54 24.19
C ASP A 144 -13.22 14.30 22.77
N PRO A 145 -13.89 15.29 22.15
CA PRO A 145 -14.46 15.16 20.80
C PRO A 145 -13.48 14.74 19.71
N ALA A 146 -12.18 15.02 19.87
CA ALA A 146 -11.14 14.56 18.96
C ALA A 146 -11.01 13.03 18.95
N VAL A 147 -11.29 12.34 20.06
CA VAL A 147 -11.11 10.89 20.19
C VAL A 147 -11.98 10.09 19.21
N PRO A 148 -13.32 10.23 19.18
CA PRO A 148 -14.13 9.50 18.21
C PRO A 148 -13.89 9.96 16.77
N MET A 149 -13.59 11.23 16.54
CA MET A 149 -13.24 11.73 15.20
C MET A 149 -11.95 11.09 14.68
N LEU A 150 -10.89 11.06 15.51
CA LEU A 150 -9.65 10.35 15.23
C LEU A 150 -9.93 8.88 14.94
N GLY A 151 -10.76 8.23 15.75
CA GLY A 151 -11.09 6.83 15.56
C GLY A 151 -11.69 6.50 14.20
N ARG A 152 -12.55 7.38 13.68
CA ARG A 152 -13.14 7.24 12.35
C ARG A 152 -12.10 7.37 11.24
N TRP A 153 -11.20 8.35 11.35
CA TRP A 153 -10.10 8.54 10.39
C TRP A 153 -9.08 7.41 10.43
N LEU A 154 -8.64 6.98 11.62
CA LEU A 154 -7.70 5.86 11.76
C LEU A 154 -8.31 4.55 11.24
N THR A 155 -9.61 4.33 11.45
CA THR A 155 -10.31 3.17 10.87
C THR A 155 -10.29 3.23 9.34
N PHE A 156 -10.65 4.37 8.75
CA PHE A 156 -10.61 4.55 7.30
C PHE A 156 -9.20 4.33 6.73
N LEU A 157 -8.18 5.01 7.28
CA LEU A 157 -6.81 4.94 6.79
C LEU A 157 -6.22 3.53 6.92
N ALA A 158 -6.48 2.84 8.03
CA ALA A 158 -6.08 1.45 8.19
C ALA A 158 -6.79 0.53 7.18
N GLU A 159 -8.08 0.72 6.90
CA GLU A 159 -8.78 -0.04 5.85
C GLU A 159 -8.20 0.23 4.45
N GLN A 160 -7.70 1.45 4.18
CA GLN A 160 -7.06 1.78 2.91
C GLN A 160 -5.71 1.06 2.73
N SER A 161 -4.99 0.76 3.81
CA SER A 161 -3.73 0.00 3.74
C SER A 161 -3.90 -1.42 3.18
N GLU A 162 -5.10 -1.99 3.24
CA GLU A 162 -5.39 -3.31 2.66
C GLU A 162 -5.51 -3.27 1.12
N PHE A 163 -5.77 -2.09 0.55
CA PHE A 163 -5.88 -1.95 -0.90
C PHE A 163 -4.50 -1.81 -1.54
N ALA A 164 -4.13 -2.80 -2.35
CA ALA A 164 -2.89 -2.79 -3.09
C ALA A 164 -2.72 -1.49 -3.91
N GLY A 165 -1.57 -0.86 -3.70
CA GLY A 165 -1.18 0.39 -4.35
C GLY A 165 -1.86 1.65 -3.81
N SER A 166 -2.67 1.58 -2.75
CA SER A 166 -3.03 2.77 -1.98
C SER A 166 -1.78 3.32 -1.29
N SER A 167 -1.69 4.64 -1.21
CA SER A 167 -0.59 5.37 -0.57
C SER A 167 -1.04 6.16 0.67
N LEU A 168 -2.29 6.01 1.11
CA LEU A 168 -2.85 6.76 2.24
C LEU A 168 -2.27 6.34 3.59
N MET A 169 -2.05 5.05 3.78
CA MET A 169 -1.36 4.51 4.95
C MET A 169 -0.45 3.36 4.53
N VAL A 170 0.85 3.51 4.77
CA VAL A 170 1.87 2.60 4.25
C VAL A 170 2.87 2.19 5.33
N ALA A 171 3.30 0.93 5.30
CA ALA A 171 4.38 0.41 6.13
C ALA A 171 5.72 0.59 5.42
N MET A 172 6.71 1.18 6.10
CA MET A 172 8.02 1.49 5.50
C MET A 172 8.77 0.23 5.07
N THR A 173 8.76 -0.83 5.88
CA THR A 173 9.40 -2.12 5.51
C THR A 173 8.80 -2.72 4.24
N ASP A 174 7.48 -2.62 4.04
CA ASP A 174 6.82 -3.11 2.82
C ASP A 174 7.21 -2.26 1.61
N LEU A 175 7.32 -0.94 1.78
CA LEU A 175 7.80 -0.05 0.72
C LEU A 175 9.25 -0.36 0.35
N LEU A 176 10.15 -0.50 1.32
CA LEU A 176 11.56 -0.78 1.06
C LEU A 176 11.73 -2.16 0.38
N THR A 177 11.08 -3.20 0.87
CA THR A 177 11.15 -4.55 0.26
C THR A 177 10.50 -4.64 -1.12
N ALA A 178 9.58 -3.73 -1.45
CA ALA A 178 9.04 -3.61 -2.80
C ALA A 178 10.05 -3.04 -3.81
N HIS A 179 11.09 -2.33 -3.36
CA HIS A 179 12.06 -1.62 -4.21
C HIS A 179 13.49 -2.17 -4.11
N TRP A 180 13.83 -2.85 -3.01
CA TRP A 180 15.15 -3.46 -2.81
C TRP A 180 15.02 -4.93 -2.39
N VAL A 181 16.02 -5.72 -2.79
CA VAL A 181 16.18 -7.13 -2.44
C VAL A 181 17.44 -7.30 -1.62
N THR A 182 17.30 -7.84 -0.42
CA THR A 182 18.39 -8.15 0.51
C THR A 182 18.86 -9.60 0.38
N GLY A 183 19.96 -9.95 1.04
CA GLY A 183 20.41 -11.34 1.19
C GLY A 183 19.81 -12.08 2.39
N GLN A 184 19.01 -11.41 3.22
CA GLN A 184 18.43 -11.94 4.46
C GLN A 184 17.04 -12.55 4.23
N SER A 185 16.45 -13.16 5.26
CA SER A 185 15.10 -13.73 5.23
C SER A 185 14.02 -12.65 5.21
N ALA A 186 12.79 -13.03 4.82
CA ALA A 186 11.66 -12.10 4.84
C ALA A 186 11.27 -11.66 6.27
N ALA A 187 11.61 -12.45 7.29
CA ALA A 187 11.37 -12.07 8.69
C ALA A 187 12.37 -10.99 9.13
N GLU A 188 13.65 -11.12 8.77
CA GLU A 188 14.68 -10.11 9.03
C GLU A 188 14.44 -8.82 8.22
N ASP A 189 13.87 -8.93 7.01
CA ASP A 189 13.39 -7.77 6.24
C ASP A 189 12.23 -7.02 6.93
N GLY A 190 11.61 -7.62 7.96
CA GLY A 190 10.61 -6.97 8.80
C GLY A 190 11.18 -6.00 9.84
N ASP A 191 12.50 -6.03 10.09
CA ASP A 191 13.18 -5.05 10.93
C ASP A 191 13.70 -3.88 10.08
N LEU A 192 13.21 -2.67 10.39
CA LEU A 192 13.54 -1.47 9.62
C LEU A 192 15.04 -1.13 9.69
N ALA A 193 15.69 -1.35 10.83
CA ALA A 193 17.10 -1.02 11.01
C ALA A 193 17.99 -1.98 10.24
N ALA A 194 17.72 -3.29 10.33
CA ALA A 194 18.43 -4.31 9.56
C ALA A 194 18.23 -4.12 8.05
N LEU A 195 17.00 -3.85 7.62
CA LEU A 195 16.69 -3.60 6.21
C LEU A 195 17.42 -2.37 5.66
N LEU A 196 17.46 -1.26 6.41
CA LEU A 196 18.24 -0.08 6.02
C LEU A 196 19.74 -0.35 6.01
N GLY A 197 20.25 -1.17 6.95
CA GLY A 197 21.63 -1.62 6.94
C GLY A 197 22.02 -2.33 5.65
N TRP A 198 21.11 -3.10 5.03
CA TRP A 198 21.34 -3.69 3.71
C TRP A 198 21.27 -2.70 2.55
N ILE A 199 20.33 -1.76 2.59
CA ILE A 199 20.07 -0.83 1.48
C ILE A 199 21.13 0.27 1.43
N ASP A 200 21.42 0.85 2.58
CA ASP A 200 22.35 1.95 2.77
C ASP A 200 23.22 1.74 4.01
N PRO A 201 24.14 0.74 3.95
CA PRO A 201 25.05 0.47 5.05
C PRO A 201 25.92 1.69 5.37
N PRO A 202 26.23 1.94 6.65
CA PRO A 202 27.22 2.93 7.05
C PRO A 202 28.57 2.70 6.35
N GLU A 203 29.33 3.78 6.19
CA GLU A 203 30.65 3.72 5.56
C GLU A 203 31.56 2.70 6.26
N GLY A 204 32.20 1.83 5.46
CA GLY A 204 33.10 0.79 5.94
C GLY A 204 32.42 -0.51 6.38
N LEU A 205 31.09 -0.59 6.39
CA LEU A 205 30.34 -1.81 6.68
C LEU A 205 29.68 -2.40 5.43
N THR A 206 29.60 -3.72 5.40
CA THR A 206 28.72 -4.44 4.48
C THR A 206 27.29 -4.49 5.03
N GLY A 207 26.32 -4.74 4.17
CA GLY A 207 24.92 -4.94 4.54
C GLY A 207 24.71 -5.99 5.65
N PRO A 208 25.29 -7.20 5.54
CA PRO A 208 25.24 -8.19 6.63
C PRO A 208 25.81 -7.69 7.96
N GLU A 209 26.92 -6.94 7.94
CA GLU A 209 27.55 -6.42 9.17
C GLU A 209 26.68 -5.33 9.80
N ALA A 210 26.15 -4.41 8.99
CA ALA A 210 25.24 -3.36 9.45
C ALA A 210 23.93 -3.94 10.01
N ALA A 211 23.38 -4.97 9.36
CA ALA A 211 22.19 -5.67 9.83
C ALA A 211 22.44 -6.42 11.15
N ALA A 212 23.57 -7.12 11.28
CA ALA A 212 23.93 -7.80 12.53
C ALA A 212 24.13 -6.81 13.69
N LEU A 213 24.63 -5.60 13.43
CA LEU A 213 24.69 -4.54 14.44
C LEU A 213 23.29 -4.04 14.81
N ALA A 214 22.36 -3.97 13.86
CA ALA A 214 20.97 -3.57 14.12
C ALA A 214 20.23 -4.58 15.00
N ASP A 215 20.57 -5.87 14.91
CA ASP A 215 20.03 -6.95 15.76
C ASP A 215 20.58 -6.96 17.21
N ASP A 216 21.51 -6.05 17.55
CA ASP A 216 21.97 -5.89 18.93
C ASP A 216 20.76 -5.55 19.84
N PRO A 217 20.53 -6.27 20.95
CA PRO A 217 19.44 -5.99 21.90
C PRO A 217 19.42 -4.55 22.45
N LEU A 218 20.52 -3.81 22.33
CA LEU A 218 20.61 -2.39 22.67
C LEU A 218 19.95 -1.46 21.64
N ASN A 219 19.65 -1.96 20.42
CA ASN A 219 18.89 -1.22 19.44
C ASN A 219 17.39 -1.42 19.65
N PRO A 220 16.62 -0.33 19.82
CA PRO A 220 15.16 -0.41 19.90
C PRO A 220 14.57 -1.02 18.63
N PRO A 221 13.61 -1.98 18.75
CA PRO A 221 12.86 -2.45 17.60
C PRO A 221 12.00 -1.31 17.04
N ALA A 222 11.63 -1.41 15.77
CA ALA A 222 10.83 -0.39 15.08
C ALA A 222 9.37 -0.26 15.59
N GLY A 223 8.97 -1.09 16.57
CA GLY A 223 7.63 -1.14 17.12
C GLY A 223 6.64 -1.96 16.27
N PRO A 224 5.37 -2.08 16.73
CA PRO A 224 4.80 -1.40 17.89
C PRO A 224 5.16 -2.04 19.24
N ASP A 225 5.73 -3.23 19.24
CA ASP A 225 6.18 -3.91 20.45
C ASP A 225 7.57 -3.44 20.88
N THR A 226 7.74 -3.32 22.19
CA THR A 226 9.03 -3.04 22.83
C THR A 226 9.81 -4.33 23.09
N HIS A 227 11.12 -4.20 23.27
CA HIS A 227 11.95 -5.34 23.64
C HIS A 227 11.68 -5.73 25.11
N PRO A 228 11.54 -7.03 25.46
CA PRO A 228 11.25 -7.46 26.83
C PRO A 228 12.28 -7.00 27.87
N GLU A 229 13.54 -6.83 27.48
CA GLU A 229 14.58 -6.35 28.39
C GLU A 229 14.39 -4.88 28.74
N PHE A 230 14.02 -4.04 27.75
CA PHE A 230 13.66 -2.64 27.98
C PHE A 230 12.47 -2.54 28.94
N ASP A 231 11.44 -3.37 28.71
CA ASP A 231 10.25 -3.41 29.56
C ASP A 231 10.60 -3.65 31.03
N ARG A 232 11.46 -4.64 31.30
CA ARG A 232 11.85 -5.05 32.66
C ARG A 232 12.85 -4.10 33.31
N GLN A 233 13.86 -3.63 32.56
CA GLN A 233 14.99 -2.92 33.15
C GLN A 233 14.79 -1.42 33.25
N GLU A 234 14.04 -0.83 32.32
CA GLU A 234 13.88 0.62 32.18
C GLU A 234 12.43 1.04 32.37
N LEU A 235 11.52 0.54 31.53
CA LEU A 235 10.14 1.01 31.50
C LEU A 235 9.41 0.75 32.82
N GLN A 236 9.54 -0.47 33.38
CA GLN A 236 8.88 -0.80 34.65
C GLN A 236 9.30 0.15 35.77
N LYS A 237 10.59 0.47 35.89
CA LYS A 237 11.10 1.38 36.92
C LYS A 237 10.60 2.81 36.70
N ALA A 238 10.55 3.26 35.45
CA ALA A 238 10.02 4.58 35.11
C ALA A 238 8.53 4.71 35.46
N ILE A 239 7.73 3.66 35.21
CA ILE A 239 6.31 3.60 35.59
C ILE A 239 6.18 3.58 37.12
N GLU A 240 6.96 2.78 37.84
CA GLU A 240 6.95 2.74 39.31
C GLU A 240 7.31 4.10 39.92
N HIS A 241 8.25 4.83 39.30
CA HIS A 241 8.58 6.19 39.70
C HIS A 241 7.43 7.17 39.45
N TYR A 242 6.75 7.07 38.31
CA TYR A 242 5.56 7.85 38.02
C TYR A 242 4.44 7.55 39.03
N ASP A 243 4.18 6.28 39.33
CA ASP A 243 3.16 5.89 40.31
C ASP A 243 3.48 6.44 41.72
N ALA A 244 4.76 6.53 42.09
CA ALA A 244 5.20 7.05 43.38
C ALA A 244 5.21 8.59 43.48
N THR A 245 5.45 9.30 42.38
CA THR A 245 5.75 10.74 42.40
C THR A 245 4.82 11.61 41.56
N GLY A 246 4.10 11.02 40.62
CA GLY A 246 3.35 11.72 39.57
C GLY A 246 4.22 12.35 38.47
N SER A 247 5.54 12.20 38.51
CA SER A 247 6.45 12.79 37.52
C SER A 247 6.57 11.91 36.27
N THR A 248 6.33 12.49 35.09
CA THR A 248 6.41 11.79 33.79
C THR A 248 7.82 11.71 33.20
N GLY A 249 8.77 12.51 33.71
CA GLY A 249 10.06 12.74 33.06
C GLY A 249 10.89 11.48 32.82
N GLN A 250 10.86 10.49 33.72
CA GLN A 250 11.57 9.23 33.51
C GLN A 250 10.94 8.36 32.42
N VAL A 251 9.61 8.37 32.30
CA VAL A 251 8.92 7.64 31.23
C VAL A 251 9.14 8.33 29.89
N GLU A 252 9.09 9.67 29.87
CA GLU A 252 9.38 10.46 28.68
C GLU A 252 10.79 10.20 28.16
N GLU A 253 11.81 10.21 29.02
CA GLU A 253 13.20 9.93 28.61
C GLU A 253 13.37 8.51 28.07
N ALA A 254 12.81 7.50 28.76
CA ALA A 254 12.89 6.11 28.34
C ALA A 254 12.23 5.89 26.96
N LEU A 255 11.03 6.46 26.75
CA LEU A 255 10.32 6.33 25.47
C LEU A 255 10.95 7.18 24.37
N HIS A 256 11.53 8.34 24.69
CA HIS A 256 12.29 9.12 23.74
C HIS A 256 13.49 8.31 23.22
N GLY A 257 14.24 7.65 24.11
CA GLY A 257 15.35 6.76 23.76
C GLY A 257 14.94 5.59 22.86
N GLN A 258 13.75 4.99 23.10
CA GLN A 258 13.22 3.90 22.27
C GLN A 258 12.73 4.36 20.90
N LEU A 259 12.03 5.51 20.83
CA LEU A 259 11.36 5.96 19.61
C LEU A 259 12.29 6.71 18.66
N ARG A 260 13.27 7.46 19.18
CA ARG A 260 14.11 8.35 18.38
C ARG A 260 14.91 7.64 17.27
N PRO A 261 15.57 6.49 17.52
CA PRO A 261 16.30 5.79 16.46
C PRO A 261 15.40 5.38 15.30
N THR A 262 14.19 4.90 15.60
CA THR A 262 13.20 4.52 14.57
C THR A 262 12.69 5.75 13.82
N TRP A 263 12.45 6.87 14.51
CA TRP A 263 12.10 8.14 13.88
C TRP A 263 13.14 8.58 12.84
N ASP A 264 14.42 8.59 13.22
CA ASP A 264 15.50 9.02 12.31
C ASP A 264 15.60 8.07 11.09
N ARG A 265 15.48 6.75 11.32
CA ARG A 265 15.46 5.72 10.26
C ARG A 265 14.26 5.87 9.30
N MET A 266 13.09 6.22 9.80
CA MET A 266 11.91 6.48 8.97
C MET A 266 12.19 7.60 7.96
N TRP A 267 12.82 8.70 8.40
CA TRP A 267 13.16 9.81 7.53
C TRP A 267 14.31 9.49 6.57
N GLN A 268 15.30 8.70 6.99
CA GLN A 268 16.32 8.16 6.07
C GLN A 268 15.65 7.34 4.95
N ALA A 269 14.73 6.44 5.31
CA ALA A 269 14.02 5.61 4.36
C ALA A 269 13.13 6.42 3.39
N ILE A 270 12.44 7.45 3.89
CA ILE A 270 11.71 8.43 3.06
C ILE A 270 12.67 9.09 2.06
N GLY A 271 13.86 9.52 2.51
CA GLY A 271 14.89 10.09 1.62
C GLY A 271 15.34 9.15 0.51
N LEU A 272 15.58 7.88 0.84
CA LEU A 272 15.95 6.84 -0.13
C LEU A 272 14.84 6.60 -1.17
N LEU A 273 13.58 6.54 -0.75
CA LEU A 273 12.43 6.41 -1.65
C LEU A 273 12.20 7.69 -2.47
N ALA A 274 12.44 8.87 -1.90
CA ALA A 274 12.31 10.16 -2.60
C ALA A 274 13.33 10.30 -3.74
N ALA A 275 14.50 9.68 -3.61
CA ALA A 275 15.53 9.67 -4.65
C ALA A 275 15.14 8.84 -5.90
N LEU A 276 14.17 7.94 -5.79
CA LEU A 276 13.63 7.18 -6.92
C LEU A 276 12.59 8.00 -7.70
N LYS A 277 12.65 7.92 -9.03
CA LYS A 277 11.63 8.53 -9.90
C LYS A 277 10.26 7.89 -9.65
N GLU A 278 9.23 8.67 -9.45
CA GLU A 278 7.85 8.18 -9.29
C GLU A 278 7.33 7.50 -10.56
N SER A 279 6.62 6.38 -10.40
CA SER A 279 6.01 5.64 -11.50
C SER A 279 4.75 6.36 -12.02
N PRO A 280 4.47 6.33 -13.34
CA PRO A 280 3.23 6.92 -13.88
C PRO A 280 1.96 6.33 -13.24
N GLY A 281 1.96 5.04 -12.95
CA GLY A 281 0.86 4.37 -12.27
C GLY A 281 0.67 4.79 -10.81
N ALA A 282 1.72 5.22 -10.10
CA ALA A 282 1.60 5.73 -8.73
C ALA A 282 0.74 7.00 -8.71
N THR A 283 0.92 7.90 -9.69
CA THR A 283 0.11 9.11 -9.84
C THR A 283 -1.37 8.77 -10.05
N ALA A 284 -1.70 7.84 -10.95
CA ALA A 284 -3.09 7.44 -11.19
C ALA A 284 -3.75 6.80 -9.95
N ARG A 285 -2.98 6.01 -9.19
CA ARG A 285 -3.48 5.44 -7.91
C ARG A 285 -3.68 6.51 -6.86
N TRP A 286 -2.81 7.52 -6.79
CA TRP A 286 -3.00 8.66 -5.90
C TRP A 286 -4.27 9.45 -6.19
N GLU A 287 -4.63 9.62 -7.46
CA GLU A 287 -5.92 10.23 -7.82
C GLU A 287 -7.12 9.44 -7.26
N ARG A 288 -7.05 8.10 -7.28
CA ARG A 288 -8.08 7.24 -6.68
C ARG A 288 -8.13 7.39 -5.16
N ASP A 289 -6.98 7.45 -4.50
CA ASP A 289 -6.91 7.70 -3.05
C ASP A 289 -7.53 9.05 -2.67
N ARG A 290 -7.26 10.11 -3.45
CA ARG A 290 -7.87 11.44 -3.27
C ARG A 290 -9.39 11.43 -3.41
N VAL A 291 -9.94 10.58 -4.30
CA VAL A 291 -11.40 10.35 -4.39
C VAL A 291 -11.92 9.65 -3.14
N HIS A 292 -11.24 8.61 -2.66
CA HIS A 292 -11.66 7.89 -1.44
C HIS A 292 -11.66 8.79 -0.20
N VAL A 293 -10.67 9.67 -0.07
CA VAL A 293 -10.62 10.67 1.00
C VAL A 293 -11.78 11.66 0.89
N ALA A 294 -12.07 12.18 -0.31
CA ALA A 294 -13.20 13.10 -0.52
C ALA A 294 -14.53 12.45 -0.14
N LEU A 295 -14.76 11.19 -0.55
CA LEU A 295 -15.95 10.44 -0.19
C LEU A 295 -16.06 10.21 1.31
N HIS A 296 -14.95 9.85 1.98
CA HIS A 296 -14.96 9.65 3.43
C HIS A 296 -15.23 10.95 4.19
N ARG A 297 -14.65 12.06 3.72
CA ARG A 297 -14.88 13.37 4.30
C ARG A 297 -16.32 13.83 4.11
N ALA A 298 -16.87 13.72 2.90
CA ALA A 298 -18.27 14.03 2.64
C ALA A 298 -19.23 13.19 3.50
N TRP A 299 -18.88 11.92 3.76
CA TRP A 299 -19.62 11.08 4.70
C TRP A 299 -19.56 11.62 6.14
N ILE A 300 -18.39 12.04 6.63
CA ILE A 300 -18.24 12.65 7.96
C ILE A 300 -19.03 13.96 8.05
N ASP A 301 -18.83 14.87 7.11
CA ASP A 301 -19.42 16.21 7.09
C ASP A 301 -20.95 16.16 6.94
N GLY A 302 -21.46 15.14 6.23
CA GLY A 302 -22.89 14.84 6.12
C GLY A 302 -23.52 14.21 7.36
N GLY A 303 -22.78 14.09 8.48
CA GLY A 303 -23.28 13.48 9.72
C GLY A 303 -23.34 11.95 9.66
N GLY A 304 -22.59 11.32 8.76
CA GLY A 304 -22.54 9.87 8.62
C GLY A 304 -22.11 9.18 9.90
N LEU A 305 -22.60 7.97 10.11
CA LEU A 305 -22.31 7.17 11.30
C LEU A 305 -20.84 6.68 11.30
N PRO A 306 -20.27 6.34 12.47
CA PRO A 306 -19.01 5.62 12.54
C PRO A 306 -19.08 4.30 11.76
N GLN A 307 -17.95 3.86 11.22
CA GLN A 307 -17.85 2.59 10.49
C GLN A 307 -18.28 1.44 11.40
N GLY A 308 -19.20 0.61 10.91
CA GLY A 308 -19.74 -0.50 11.69
C GLY A 308 -18.67 -1.49 12.15
N LYS A 309 -18.91 -2.19 13.26
CA LYS A 309 -17.99 -3.23 13.74
C LYS A 309 -17.88 -4.43 12.77
N ARG A 310 -18.93 -4.66 11.99
CA ARG A 310 -19.03 -5.74 11.01
C ARG A 310 -19.64 -5.22 9.72
N ASP A 311 -19.10 -5.67 8.60
CA ASP A 311 -19.73 -5.47 7.30
C ASP A 311 -20.97 -6.34 7.15
N SER A 312 -21.96 -5.82 6.43
CA SER A 312 -23.03 -6.67 5.88
C SER A 312 -22.48 -7.57 4.77
N ALA A 313 -23.15 -8.68 4.48
CA ALA A 313 -22.68 -9.65 3.48
C ALA A 313 -22.40 -9.01 2.10
N VAL A 314 -23.31 -8.16 1.61
CA VAL A 314 -23.14 -7.46 0.32
C VAL A 314 -22.01 -6.43 0.38
N ALA A 315 -21.84 -5.71 1.50
CA ALA A 315 -20.74 -4.76 1.67
C ALA A 315 -19.38 -5.48 1.69
N ALA A 316 -19.28 -6.60 2.41
CA ALA A 316 -18.10 -7.45 2.46
C ALA A 316 -17.75 -8.01 1.06
N ALA A 317 -18.74 -8.54 0.32
CA ALA A 317 -18.53 -9.04 -1.05
C ALA A 317 -18.06 -7.93 -2.01
N LYS A 318 -18.67 -6.74 -1.93
CA LYS A 318 -18.23 -5.57 -2.71
C LYS A 318 -16.81 -5.13 -2.34
N ARG A 319 -16.46 -5.20 -1.05
CA ARG A 319 -15.12 -4.86 -0.55
C ARG A 319 -14.08 -5.86 -1.05
N LEU A 320 -14.31 -7.17 -0.90
CA LEU A 320 -13.43 -8.23 -1.38
C LEU A 320 -13.16 -8.09 -2.88
N ALA A 321 -14.22 -7.93 -3.68
CA ALA A 321 -14.04 -7.74 -5.12
C ALA A 321 -13.20 -6.48 -5.46
N ARG A 322 -13.27 -5.43 -4.63
CA ARG A 322 -12.44 -4.22 -4.82
C ARG A 322 -10.98 -4.47 -4.43
N LEU A 323 -10.72 -5.24 -3.38
CA LEU A 323 -9.36 -5.65 -3.01
C LEU A 323 -8.71 -6.49 -4.12
N GLU A 324 -9.42 -7.48 -4.65
CA GLU A 324 -8.92 -8.35 -5.72
C GLU A 324 -8.56 -7.56 -6.99
N ALA A 325 -9.45 -6.64 -7.39
CA ALA A 325 -9.18 -5.79 -8.55
C ALA A 325 -8.04 -4.79 -8.30
N ALA A 326 -7.92 -4.26 -7.08
CA ALA A 326 -6.81 -3.39 -6.71
C ALA A 326 -5.48 -4.15 -6.79
N GLN A 327 -5.42 -5.39 -6.28
CA GLN A 327 -4.25 -6.27 -6.38
C GLN A 327 -3.88 -6.52 -7.85
N GLN A 328 -4.83 -6.99 -8.66
CA GLN A 328 -4.61 -7.30 -10.07
C GLN A 328 -4.11 -6.08 -10.86
N SER A 329 -4.77 -4.92 -10.69
CA SER A 329 -4.40 -3.69 -11.39
C SER A 329 -3.05 -3.16 -10.91
N PHE A 330 -2.75 -3.26 -9.61
CA PHE A 330 -1.47 -2.85 -9.05
C PHE A 330 -0.30 -3.67 -9.63
N GLU A 331 -0.39 -4.99 -9.57
CA GLU A 331 0.64 -5.88 -10.13
C GLU A 331 0.88 -5.63 -11.62
N ALA A 332 -0.20 -5.55 -12.41
CA ALA A 332 -0.10 -5.29 -13.84
C ALA A 332 0.51 -3.91 -14.13
N THR A 333 0.07 -2.86 -13.43
CA THR A 333 0.58 -1.49 -13.64
C THR A 333 2.06 -1.39 -13.26
N ARG A 334 2.49 -2.02 -12.16
CA ARG A 334 3.92 -2.04 -11.80
C ARG A 334 4.79 -2.67 -12.88
N ALA A 335 4.34 -3.79 -13.46
CA ALA A 335 5.06 -4.45 -14.53
C ALA A 335 5.11 -3.59 -15.81
N PHE A 336 4.04 -2.83 -16.09
CA PHE A 336 4.01 -1.91 -17.23
C PHE A 336 4.93 -0.71 -17.04
N ASP A 337 5.00 -0.18 -15.82
CA ASP A 337 5.80 0.99 -15.49
C ASP A 337 7.30 0.67 -15.36
N ASP A 338 7.67 -0.58 -15.03
CA ASP A 338 9.02 -0.92 -14.60
C ASP A 338 9.58 -2.18 -15.29
N PRO A 339 10.67 -2.05 -16.06
CA PRO A 339 11.29 -3.17 -16.76
C PRO A 339 11.86 -4.25 -15.83
N LEU A 340 12.29 -3.92 -14.60
CA LEU A 340 12.76 -4.92 -13.65
C LEU A 340 11.61 -5.77 -13.09
N VAL A 341 10.46 -5.15 -12.86
CA VAL A 341 9.24 -5.88 -12.47
C VAL A 341 8.78 -6.76 -13.63
N MET A 342 8.77 -6.24 -14.87
CA MET A 342 8.45 -7.03 -16.07
C MET A 342 9.40 -8.21 -16.30
N ALA A 343 10.68 -8.08 -15.95
CA ALA A 343 11.65 -9.16 -16.10
C ALA A 343 11.28 -10.42 -15.31
N GLU A 344 10.61 -10.28 -14.15
CA GLU A 344 10.10 -11.41 -13.37
C GLU A 344 9.04 -12.18 -14.16
N TYR A 345 8.07 -11.47 -14.74
CA TYR A 345 7.03 -12.05 -15.59
C TYR A 345 7.58 -12.68 -16.89
N ARG A 346 8.68 -12.12 -17.44
CA ARG A 346 9.39 -12.70 -18.59
C ARG A 346 10.09 -14.01 -18.22
N ALA A 347 10.74 -14.07 -17.06
CA ALA A 347 11.40 -15.29 -16.58
C ALA A 347 10.39 -16.41 -16.29
N ASP A 348 9.22 -16.07 -15.75
CA ASP A 348 8.15 -17.03 -15.46
C ASP A 348 7.40 -17.46 -16.75
N GLY A 349 7.56 -16.72 -17.84
CA GLY A 349 7.04 -17.00 -19.17
C GLY A 349 5.58 -16.60 -19.40
N VAL A 350 5.08 -15.70 -18.56
CA VAL A 350 3.78 -15.02 -18.68
C VAL A 350 3.90 -13.65 -19.36
N ALA A 351 5.13 -13.25 -19.69
CA ALA A 351 5.49 -12.18 -20.61
C ALA A 351 6.64 -12.64 -21.51
N PHE A 352 6.85 -11.96 -22.63
CA PHE A 352 7.99 -12.18 -23.51
C PHE A 352 8.35 -10.87 -24.23
N ALA A 353 9.64 -10.65 -24.42
CA ALA A 353 10.18 -9.56 -25.24
C ALA A 353 11.07 -10.10 -26.35
N GLY A 354 11.12 -9.39 -27.46
CA GLY A 354 11.90 -9.83 -28.62
C GLY A 354 11.86 -8.84 -29.77
N GLU A 355 12.61 -9.15 -30.82
CA GLU A 355 12.69 -8.34 -32.03
C GLU A 355 11.58 -8.72 -33.01
N VAL A 356 10.91 -7.73 -33.59
CA VAL A 356 9.95 -7.95 -34.67
C VAL A 356 10.69 -8.32 -35.95
N VAL A 357 10.50 -9.55 -36.44
CA VAL A 357 11.18 -10.06 -37.63
C VAL A 357 10.31 -10.05 -38.88
N ALA A 358 8.98 -10.05 -38.72
CA ALA A 358 8.04 -9.96 -39.84
C ALA A 358 6.75 -9.26 -39.43
N VAL A 359 6.15 -8.54 -40.39
CA VAL A 359 4.87 -7.85 -40.21
C VAL A 359 4.02 -8.04 -41.47
N ASP A 360 2.82 -8.60 -41.31
CA ASP A 360 1.80 -8.61 -42.36
C ASP A 360 0.75 -7.55 -42.07
N LEU A 361 0.88 -6.39 -42.71
CA LEU A 361 -0.07 -5.26 -42.60
C LEU A 361 -1.34 -5.44 -43.42
N THR A 362 -1.32 -6.36 -44.39
CA THR A 362 -2.39 -6.49 -45.39
C THR A 362 -3.54 -7.38 -44.92
N ARG A 363 -3.31 -8.15 -43.85
CA ARG A 363 -4.30 -9.08 -43.32
C ARG A 363 -5.59 -8.38 -42.85
N ARG A 364 -6.70 -8.86 -43.40
CA ARG A 364 -8.06 -8.51 -42.99
C ARG A 364 -8.84 -9.79 -42.68
N ILE A 365 -9.70 -9.75 -41.67
CA ILE A 365 -10.60 -10.86 -41.35
C ILE A 365 -12.00 -10.33 -41.03
N VAL A 366 -13.01 -11.17 -41.20
CA VAL A 366 -14.32 -10.94 -40.58
C VAL A 366 -14.27 -11.55 -39.17
N PRO A 367 -14.33 -10.75 -38.09
CA PRO A 367 -14.24 -11.27 -36.74
C PRO A 367 -15.50 -12.11 -36.42
N PRO A 368 -15.44 -13.07 -35.48
CA PRO A 368 -16.61 -13.84 -35.07
C PRO A 368 -17.80 -12.94 -34.69
N GLY A 369 -18.95 -13.14 -35.33
CA GLY A 369 -20.16 -12.30 -35.13
C GLY A 369 -20.14 -10.96 -35.88
N GLY A 370 -19.07 -10.64 -36.62
CA GLY A 370 -18.96 -9.47 -37.47
C GLY A 370 -19.56 -9.66 -38.86
N LYS A 371 -19.91 -8.55 -39.50
CA LYS A 371 -20.42 -8.53 -40.90
C LYS A 371 -19.45 -7.87 -41.90
N ARG A 372 -18.35 -7.27 -41.41
CA ARG A 372 -17.40 -6.50 -42.22
C ARG A 372 -15.98 -6.95 -41.96
N GLU A 373 -15.15 -6.90 -42.99
CA GLU A 373 -13.72 -7.13 -42.86
C GLU A 373 -13.04 -5.98 -42.12
N VAL A 374 -12.25 -6.32 -41.10
CA VAL A 374 -11.45 -5.37 -40.32
C VAL A 374 -9.96 -5.72 -40.43
N PRO A 375 -9.07 -4.72 -40.39
CA PRO A 375 -7.63 -4.96 -40.38
C PRO A 375 -7.22 -5.71 -39.10
N ARG A 376 -6.42 -6.77 -39.27
CA ARG A 376 -5.87 -7.63 -38.21
C ARG A 376 -4.45 -8.02 -38.58
N PRO A 377 -3.50 -7.08 -38.52
CA PRO A 377 -2.13 -7.34 -38.93
C PRO A 377 -1.49 -8.37 -38.01
N LEU A 378 -0.59 -9.16 -38.58
CA LEU A 378 0.23 -10.12 -37.84
C LEU A 378 1.61 -9.54 -37.62
N VAL A 379 2.13 -9.71 -36.42
CA VAL A 379 3.48 -9.35 -36.03
C VAL A 379 4.15 -10.62 -35.54
N THR A 380 5.28 -10.99 -36.14
CA THR A 380 6.11 -12.11 -35.71
C THR A 380 7.31 -11.58 -34.96
N ILE A 381 7.48 -12.05 -33.73
CA ILE A 381 8.52 -11.64 -32.80
C ILE A 381 9.46 -12.82 -32.59
N GLU A 382 10.77 -12.62 -32.76
CA GLU A 382 11.80 -13.57 -32.34
C GLU A 382 12.21 -13.26 -30.89
N THR A 383 12.15 -14.26 -30.01
CA THR A 383 12.40 -14.11 -28.57
C THR A 383 13.28 -15.24 -28.03
N SER A 384 14.08 -14.92 -27.01
CA SER A 384 14.84 -15.88 -26.21
C SER A 384 14.17 -16.18 -24.86
N ASP A 385 13.07 -15.47 -24.54
CA ASP A 385 12.37 -15.67 -23.28
C ASP A 385 11.61 -17.00 -23.32
N PRO A 386 11.45 -17.69 -22.17
CA PRO A 386 10.53 -18.81 -22.09
C PRO A 386 9.10 -18.30 -22.31
N VAL A 387 8.34 -18.91 -23.22
CA VAL A 387 6.92 -18.53 -23.46
C VAL A 387 6.01 -19.66 -23.00
N ARG A 388 5.29 -19.45 -21.90
CA ARG A 388 4.31 -20.41 -21.33
C ARG A 388 2.86 -20.06 -21.64
N LEU A 389 2.65 -18.97 -22.38
CA LEU A 389 1.33 -18.56 -22.86
C LEU A 389 0.83 -19.50 -23.97
N SER A 390 -0.48 -19.62 -24.12
CA SER A 390 -1.12 -20.48 -25.11
C SER A 390 -1.61 -19.70 -26.34
N LYS A 391 -1.75 -20.40 -27.47
CA LYS A 391 -2.44 -19.87 -28.65
C LYS A 391 -3.86 -19.43 -28.28
N GLY A 392 -4.29 -18.29 -28.80
CA GLY A 392 -5.58 -17.66 -28.51
C GLY A 392 -5.57 -16.76 -27.27
N LYS A 393 -4.48 -16.74 -26.50
CA LYS A 393 -4.35 -15.87 -25.34
C LYS A 393 -4.23 -14.40 -25.78
N LYS A 394 -4.94 -13.52 -25.07
CA LYS A 394 -4.82 -12.07 -25.22
C LYS A 394 -3.58 -11.56 -24.51
N VAL A 395 -2.85 -10.68 -25.17
CA VAL A 395 -1.64 -10.03 -24.67
C VAL A 395 -1.67 -8.54 -24.96
N ARG A 396 -0.95 -7.77 -24.14
CA ARG A 396 -0.81 -6.32 -24.22
C ARG A 396 0.66 -5.94 -24.16
N SER A 397 1.00 -4.78 -24.69
CA SER A 397 2.37 -4.25 -24.65
C SER A 397 2.45 -3.00 -23.78
N PRO A 398 3.41 -2.91 -22.84
CA PRO A 398 3.68 -1.68 -22.09
C PRO A 398 4.02 -0.49 -22.99
N SER A 399 4.73 -0.73 -24.09
CA SER A 399 5.07 0.30 -25.08
C SER A 399 3.85 0.78 -25.90
N ARG A 400 2.75 0.03 -25.87
CA ARG A 400 1.52 0.28 -26.64
C ARG A 400 0.27 -0.08 -25.80
N PRO A 401 0.01 0.63 -24.69
CA PRO A 401 -0.98 0.21 -23.68
C PRO A 401 -2.42 0.24 -24.20
N ARG A 402 -2.70 1.03 -25.24
CA ARG A 402 -4.03 1.10 -25.88
C ARG A 402 -4.30 -0.04 -26.86
N GLN A 403 -3.33 -0.90 -27.11
CA GLN A 403 -3.48 -2.03 -28.03
C GLN A 403 -3.77 -3.32 -27.28
N SER A 404 -4.57 -4.16 -27.92
CA SER A 404 -4.71 -5.57 -27.55
C SER A 404 -4.26 -6.43 -28.71
N ALA A 405 -3.59 -7.53 -28.42
CA ALA A 405 -3.20 -8.52 -29.40
C ALA A 405 -3.58 -9.92 -28.91
N THR A 406 -3.64 -10.87 -29.84
CA THR A 406 -3.93 -12.28 -29.55
C THR A 406 -2.85 -13.16 -30.15
N ILE A 407 -2.33 -14.12 -29.39
CA ILE A 407 -1.33 -15.07 -29.88
C ILE A 407 -1.98 -16.00 -30.93
N THR A 408 -1.46 -16.01 -32.15
CA THR A 408 -1.98 -16.86 -33.24
C THR A 408 -1.10 -18.07 -33.52
N SER A 409 0.20 -17.96 -33.27
CA SER A 409 1.18 -19.04 -33.46
C SER A 409 2.31 -18.95 -32.45
N LEU A 410 2.79 -20.10 -32.02
CA LEU A 410 3.94 -20.27 -31.14
C LEU A 410 4.88 -21.29 -31.79
N SER A 411 6.17 -20.95 -31.86
CA SER A 411 7.26 -21.86 -32.19
C SER A 411 8.38 -21.68 -31.17
N ASP A 412 9.43 -22.51 -31.23
CA ASP A 412 10.52 -22.52 -30.24
C ASP A 412 11.19 -21.16 -30.01
N ARG A 413 11.28 -20.32 -31.06
CA ARG A 413 11.91 -19.00 -30.97
C ARG A 413 11.07 -17.86 -31.52
N THR A 414 9.89 -18.14 -32.07
CA THR A 414 9.03 -17.10 -32.64
C THR A 414 7.62 -17.16 -32.10
N VAL A 415 7.09 -15.99 -31.76
CA VAL A 415 5.70 -15.78 -31.35
C VAL A 415 5.04 -14.88 -32.39
N THR A 416 3.93 -15.33 -32.97
CA THR A 416 3.12 -14.48 -33.84
C THR A 416 1.89 -14.00 -33.10
N VAL A 417 1.70 -12.69 -33.08
CA VAL A 417 0.54 -12.03 -32.48
C VAL A 417 -0.28 -11.33 -33.55
N GLN A 418 -1.60 -11.38 -33.42
CA GLN A 418 -2.54 -10.58 -34.20
C GLN A 418 -2.88 -9.33 -33.40
N ILE A 419 -2.76 -8.15 -34.00
CA ILE A 419 -3.22 -6.91 -33.35
C ILE A 419 -4.74 -6.78 -33.54
N ASP A 420 -5.47 -6.70 -32.44
CA ASP A 420 -6.94 -6.69 -32.42
C ASP A 420 -7.54 -5.30 -32.29
N ASP A 421 -6.88 -4.37 -31.61
CA ASP A 421 -7.39 -3.02 -31.39
C ASP A 421 -6.27 -2.00 -31.22
N GLY A 422 -6.62 -0.70 -31.19
CA GLY A 422 -5.70 0.41 -30.98
C GLY A 422 -4.88 0.79 -32.23
N MET A 423 -5.42 0.53 -33.42
CA MET A 423 -4.82 0.84 -34.73
C MET A 423 -5.49 2.03 -35.46
N GLY A 424 -6.35 2.78 -34.77
CA GLY A 424 -7.17 3.84 -35.36
C GLY A 424 -8.51 3.33 -35.92
N ARG A 425 -9.29 4.26 -36.52
CA ARG A 425 -10.65 3.98 -37.05
C ARG A 425 -10.70 3.75 -38.56
N GLY A 426 -9.55 3.80 -39.24
CA GLY A 426 -9.43 3.70 -40.69
C GLY A 426 -9.48 2.28 -41.23
N ALA A 427 -9.61 2.15 -42.56
CA ALA A 427 -9.53 0.86 -43.24
C ALA A 427 -8.12 0.26 -43.19
N GLN A 428 -7.09 1.09 -43.07
CA GLN A 428 -5.71 0.69 -42.84
C GLN A 428 -5.28 1.08 -41.42
N PRO A 429 -4.37 0.33 -40.78
CA PRO A 429 -3.76 0.74 -39.52
C PRO A 429 -3.13 2.13 -39.66
N ALA A 430 -3.33 3.00 -38.67
CA ALA A 430 -2.70 4.31 -38.64
C ALA A 430 -1.17 4.19 -38.66
N GLU A 431 -0.47 5.15 -39.25
CA GLU A 431 0.99 5.17 -39.28
C GLU A 431 1.58 5.08 -37.87
N GLY A 432 2.62 4.25 -37.70
CA GLY A 432 3.22 3.95 -36.39
C GLY A 432 2.41 3.04 -35.46
N SER A 433 1.15 2.73 -35.79
CA SER A 433 0.29 1.89 -34.93
C SER A 433 0.63 0.40 -34.94
N VAL A 434 1.39 -0.10 -35.91
CA VAL A 434 1.94 -1.47 -35.87
C VAL A 434 3.45 -1.37 -35.67
N PRO A 435 4.07 -2.20 -34.82
CA PRO A 435 5.53 -2.17 -34.67
C PRO A 435 6.21 -2.58 -35.98
N GLY A 436 7.27 -1.86 -36.35
CA GLY A 436 8.04 -2.15 -37.56
C GLY A 436 9.05 -3.27 -37.31
N VAL A 437 9.52 -3.89 -38.41
CA VAL A 437 10.63 -4.86 -38.36
C VAL A 437 11.87 -4.22 -37.72
N GLY A 438 12.59 -4.96 -36.88
CA GLY A 438 13.73 -4.49 -36.09
C GLY A 438 13.35 -3.83 -34.76
N THR A 439 12.07 -3.62 -34.47
CA THR A 439 11.62 -3.04 -33.19
C THR A 439 11.66 -4.10 -32.09
N VAL A 440 12.25 -3.80 -30.94
CA VAL A 440 12.12 -4.63 -29.74
C VAL A 440 10.79 -4.32 -29.05
N ILE A 441 9.95 -5.33 -28.85
CA ILE A 441 8.65 -5.20 -28.20
C ILE A 441 8.45 -6.25 -27.13
N CYS A 442 7.78 -5.86 -26.04
CA CYS A 442 7.36 -6.76 -24.98
C CYS A 442 5.85 -6.95 -25.01
N TYR A 443 5.40 -8.19 -24.86
CA TYR A 443 4.00 -8.57 -24.67
C TYR A 443 3.83 -9.35 -23.37
N THR A 444 2.68 -9.17 -22.72
CA THR A 444 2.32 -9.87 -21.49
C THR A 444 0.84 -10.15 -21.44
N GLU A 445 0.43 -11.20 -20.71
CA GLU A 445 -0.99 -11.44 -20.43
C GLU A 445 -1.59 -10.48 -19.38
N LEU A 446 -0.76 -9.71 -18.69
CA LEU A 446 -1.20 -8.75 -17.68
C LEU A 446 -2.10 -7.68 -18.30
N ASP A 447 -3.20 -7.37 -17.61
CA ASP A 447 -4.13 -6.31 -17.98
C ASP A 447 -4.19 -5.27 -16.85
N PRO A 448 -3.68 -4.05 -17.05
CA PRO A 448 -3.79 -2.99 -16.06
C PRO A 448 -5.22 -2.43 -15.95
N GLY A 449 -6.09 -2.73 -16.92
CA GLY A 449 -7.48 -2.31 -16.90
C GLY A 449 -8.33 -3.05 -15.87
N GLU A 450 -9.41 -2.43 -15.42
CA GLU A 450 -10.33 -3.07 -14.47
C GLU A 450 -11.06 -4.25 -15.10
N SER A 451 -10.93 -5.42 -14.48
CA SER A 451 -11.76 -6.59 -14.79
C SER A 451 -13.24 -6.25 -14.60
N ARG A 452 -14.05 -6.50 -15.64
CA ARG A 452 -15.51 -6.35 -15.54
C ARG A 452 -16.04 -7.32 -14.49
N ARG A 453 -16.76 -6.79 -13.50
CA ARG A 453 -17.31 -7.57 -12.40
C ARG A 453 -18.74 -7.98 -12.70
N ALA A 454 -19.11 -9.18 -12.25
CA ALA A 454 -20.51 -9.54 -12.19
C ALA A 454 -21.25 -8.59 -11.23
N PRO A 455 -22.45 -8.10 -11.58
CA PRO A 455 -23.23 -7.28 -10.68
C PRO A 455 -23.57 -8.09 -9.42
N LEU A 456 -23.32 -7.50 -8.25
CA LEU A 456 -23.80 -8.04 -6.97
C LEU A 456 -25.23 -7.56 -6.73
N PRO A 457 -26.08 -8.37 -6.07
CA PRO A 457 -27.44 -7.96 -5.75
C PRO A 457 -27.48 -6.71 -4.85
N PRO A 458 -28.57 -5.94 -4.89
CA PRO A 458 -28.78 -4.85 -3.95
C PRO A 458 -28.95 -5.40 -2.52
N ARG A 459 -28.84 -4.52 -1.51
CA ARG A 459 -28.83 -4.90 -0.08
C ARG A 459 -30.12 -5.61 0.31
N GLU A 460 -31.23 -5.18 -0.26
CA GLU A 460 -32.59 -5.66 -0.04
C GLU A 460 -32.81 -7.08 -0.60
N GLU A 461 -31.93 -7.54 -1.48
CA GLU A 461 -31.95 -8.87 -2.10
C GLU A 461 -30.84 -9.78 -1.54
N THR A 462 -30.27 -9.45 -0.37
CA THR A 462 -29.27 -10.30 0.28
C THR A 462 -29.86 -11.71 0.51
N PRO A 463 -29.23 -12.79 0.01
CA PRO A 463 -29.77 -14.14 0.15
C PRO A 463 -29.93 -14.57 1.62
N TRP A 464 -30.96 -15.37 1.92
CA TRP A 464 -31.20 -15.91 3.27
C TRP A 464 -30.01 -16.73 3.80
N THR A 465 -29.26 -17.37 2.90
CA THR A 465 -28.03 -18.12 3.23
C THR A 465 -26.93 -17.24 3.82
N HIS A 466 -27.04 -15.92 3.67
CA HIS A 466 -26.11 -14.92 4.17
C HIS A 466 -26.77 -13.98 5.20
N GLY A 467 -27.87 -14.43 5.82
CA GLY A 467 -28.59 -13.69 6.87
C GLY A 467 -29.77 -12.86 6.39
N GLY A 468 -30.07 -12.86 5.08
CA GLY A 468 -31.17 -12.07 4.52
C GLY A 468 -30.88 -10.56 4.49
N PRO A 469 -31.87 -9.73 4.13
CA PRO A 469 -31.72 -8.28 4.10
C PRO A 469 -31.34 -7.74 5.50
N PRO A 470 -30.17 -7.10 5.66
CA PRO A 470 -29.71 -6.67 6.98
C PRO A 470 -30.49 -5.42 7.44
N PRO A 471 -30.88 -5.33 8.73
CA PRO A 471 -31.54 -4.15 9.28
C PRO A 471 -30.63 -2.92 9.18
N GLU A 472 -31.22 -1.72 9.17
CA GLU A 472 -30.47 -0.47 9.18
C GLU A 472 -29.50 -0.43 10.37
N TYR A 473 -28.24 -0.04 10.11
CA TYR A 473 -27.21 -0.05 11.14
C TYR A 473 -27.34 1.19 12.02
N VAL A 474 -27.48 0.97 13.33
CA VAL A 474 -27.48 2.02 14.35
C VAL A 474 -26.44 1.64 15.40
N PRO A 475 -25.41 2.49 15.64
CA PRO A 475 -24.40 2.22 16.65
C PRO A 475 -24.99 2.05 18.05
N THR A 476 -24.54 1.04 18.78
CA THR A 476 -24.96 0.78 20.17
C THR A 476 -23.77 0.89 21.13
N ASP A 477 -24.04 0.84 22.44
CA ASP A 477 -22.97 0.79 23.46
C ASP A 477 -22.12 -0.49 23.34
N ASP A 478 -22.70 -1.58 22.84
CA ASP A 478 -21.98 -2.83 22.57
C ASP A 478 -20.94 -2.68 21.45
N ASP A 479 -21.13 -1.74 20.52
CA ASP A 479 -20.15 -1.44 19.49
C ASP A 479 -18.89 -0.78 20.06
N ALA A 480 -19.01 -0.08 21.21
CA ALA A 480 -17.89 0.50 21.93
C ALA A 480 -17.16 -0.51 22.86
N ALA A 481 -17.70 -1.72 23.00
CA ALA A 481 -17.09 -2.82 23.73
C ALA A 481 -16.19 -3.65 22.79
N GLU A 482 -14.95 -3.85 23.20
CA GLU A 482 -13.99 -4.68 22.49
C GLU A 482 -13.68 -5.92 23.35
N PRO A 483 -13.57 -7.14 22.78
CA PRO A 483 -13.34 -8.36 23.56
C PRO A 483 -12.04 -8.36 24.37
N TRP A 484 -11.14 -7.44 24.03
CA TRP A 484 -9.81 -7.28 24.60
C TRP A 484 -9.68 -6.00 25.46
N ALA A 485 -10.76 -5.21 25.61
CA ALA A 485 -10.76 -3.92 26.31
C ALA A 485 -11.31 -3.98 27.74
#